data_AF-A0A258Q9C5-F1
#
_entry.id   AF-A0A258Q9C5-F1
#
_cell.length_a   1.000
_cell.length_b   1.000
_cell.length_c   1.000
_cell.angle_alpha   90.00
_cell.angle_beta   90.00
_cell.angle_gamma   90.00
#
_symmetry.space_group_name_H-M   'P 1'
#
loop_
_entity.id
_entity.type
_entity.pdbx_description
1 polymer ?
#
loop_
_entity_poly.entity_id
_entity_poly.type
_entity_poly.pdbx_seq_one_letter_code
_entity_poly.pdbx_strand_id
1 'polypeptide(L)' 'ERGWIRVVGVKDSPGKPELLGTTPQFLQDFGLESLTQLPAFESFVGQGALDV' A
#
# COMPACT_ATOMS: atom_id res chain seq x y z
N GLU A 1 -3.22 -8.54 14.67
CA GLU A 1 -2.94 -7.54 13.61
C GLU A 1 -1.90 -8.15 12.66
N ARG A 2 -2.10 -8.16 11.34
CA ARG A 2 -1.27 -8.95 10.40
C ARG A 2 0.14 -8.36 10.14
N GLY A 3 0.41 -7.16 10.63
CA GLY A 3 1.73 -6.53 10.47
C GLY A 3 2.07 -6.06 9.05
N TRP A 4 1.08 -5.95 8.15
CA TRP A 4 1.29 -5.54 6.75
C TRP A 4 1.60 -4.06 6.58
N ILE A 5 1.12 -3.21 7.50
CA ILE A 5 1.23 -1.75 7.42
C ILE A 5 1.88 -1.22 8.70
N ARG A 6 2.63 -0.12 8.57
CA ARG A 6 3.18 0.65 9.69
C ARG A 6 3.20 2.15 9.37
N VAL A 7 3.40 2.97 10.39
CA VAL A 7 3.74 4.39 10.22
C VAL A 7 5.17 4.51 9.69
N VAL A 8 5.34 5.22 8.57
CA VAL A 8 6.64 5.48 7.92
C VAL A 8 7.09 6.93 8.05
N GLY A 9 6.22 7.80 8.56
CA GLY A 9 6.54 9.20 8.81
C GLY A 9 5.30 10.00 9.18
N VAL A 10 5.48 11.31 9.22
CA VAL A 10 4.40 12.27 9.48
C VAL A 10 4.50 13.35 8.42
N LYS A 11 3.39 13.65 7.75
CA LYS A 11 3.37 14.68 6.71
C LYS A 11 3.46 16.06 7.34
N ASP A 12 4.31 16.93 6.77
CA ASP A 12 4.39 18.33 7.18
C ASP A 12 3.27 19.15 6.53
N SER A 13 2.06 18.98 7.05
CA SER A 13 0.86 19.72 6.66
C SER A 13 0.01 20.01 7.91
N PRO A 14 -0.96 20.94 7.85
CA PRO A 14 -1.90 21.15 8.95
C PRO A 14 -2.52 19.82 9.41
N GLY A 15 -2.52 19.60 10.73
CA GLY A 15 -2.96 18.34 11.34
C GLY A 15 -1.91 17.22 11.42
N LYS A 16 -0.74 17.38 10.77
CA LYS A 16 0.40 16.44 10.81
C LYS A 16 -0.02 14.96 10.73
N PRO A 17 -0.71 14.53 9.66
CA PRO A 17 -1.20 13.17 9.57
C PRO A 17 -0.05 12.17 9.42
N GLU A 18 -0.23 10.98 10.00
CA GLU A 18 0.68 9.86 9.85
C GLU A 18 0.70 9.37 8.38
N LEU A 19 1.90 9.08 7.89
CA LEU A 19 2.10 8.42 6.61
C LEU A 19 2.22 6.93 6.86
N LEU A 20 1.42 6.15 6.16
CA LEU A 20 1.42 4.69 6.25
C LEU A 20 2.18 4.09 5.07
N GLY A 21 2.85 2.96 5.33
CA GLY A 21 3.54 2.19 4.30
C GLY A 21 3.54 0.70 4.61
N THR A 22 3.82 -0.11 3.59
CA THR A 22 3.88 -1.57 3.70
C THR A 22 5.15 -2.04 4.41
N THR A 23 5.10 -3.23 4.98
CA THR A 23 6.24 -3.88 5.64
C THR A 23 6.84 -5.00 4.78
N PRO A 24 8.01 -5.55 5.14
CA PRO A 24 8.51 -6.77 4.51
C PRO A 24 7.57 -7.98 4.68
N GLN A 25 6.77 -8.03 5.76
CA GLN A 25 5.78 -9.11 5.96
C GLN A 25 4.71 -9.09 4.87
N PHE A 26 4.29 -7.90 4.42
CA PHE A 26 3.39 -7.77 3.28
C PHE A 26 4.02 -8.42 2.03
N LEU A 27 5.28 -8.10 1.72
CA LEU A 27 5.94 -8.70 0.56
C LEU A 27 6.03 -10.23 0.66
N GLN A 28 6.39 -10.75 1.84
CA GLN A 28 6.50 -12.20 2.08
C GLN A 28 5.14 -12.92 1.93
N ASP A 29 4.09 -12.37 2.52
CA ASP A 29 2.75 -12.99 2.49
C ASP A 29 2.16 -13.01 1.07
N PHE A 30 2.51 -12.02 0.24
CA PHE A 30 2.09 -11.93 -1.16
C PHE A 30 3.11 -12.53 -2.14
N GLY A 31 4.22 -13.11 -1.65
CA GLY A 31 5.24 -13.73 -2.49
C GLY A 31 5.96 -12.75 -3.43
N LEU A 32 6.10 -11.49 -3.01
CA LEU A 32 6.75 -10.43 -3.78
C LEU A 32 8.20 -10.23 -3.29
N GLU A 33 9.11 -10.02 -4.22
CA GLU A 33 10.48 -9.56 -3.94
C GLU A 33 10.51 -8.02 -3.78
N SER A 34 9.63 -7.32 -4.49
CA SER A 34 9.50 -5.86 -4.39
C SER A 34 8.12 -5.34 -4.81
N LEU A 35 7.82 -4.10 -4.44
CA LEU A 35 6.55 -3.44 -4.79
C LEU A 35 6.37 -3.20 -6.30
N THR A 36 7.44 -3.25 -7.11
CA THR A 36 7.34 -3.07 -8.56
C THR A 36 6.71 -4.26 -9.27
N GLN A 37 6.62 -5.41 -8.61
CA GLN A 37 5.94 -6.61 -9.11
C GLN A 37 4.42 -6.55 -8.93
N LEU A 38 3.91 -5.51 -8.25
CA LEU A 38 2.47 -5.30 -8.16
C LEU A 38 1.90 -5.02 -9.55
N PRO A 39 0.70 -5.56 -9.88
CA PRO A 39 0.02 -5.22 -11.12
C PRO A 39 -0.20 -3.71 -11.24
N ALA A 40 0.01 -3.17 -12.45
CA ALA A 40 -0.26 -1.76 -12.74
C ALA A 40 -1.74 -1.43 -12.48
N PHE A 41 -2.04 -0.19 -12.09
CA PHE A 41 -3.43 0.19 -11.78
C PHE A 41 -4.36 0.01 -12.99
N GLU A 42 -3.86 0.30 -14.18
CA GLU A 42 -4.56 0.16 -15.46
C GLU A 42 -4.95 -1.29 -15.75
N SER A 43 -4.24 -2.27 -15.18
CA SER A 43 -4.61 -3.69 -15.31
C SER A 43 -5.91 -4.04 -14.58
N PHE A 44 -6.36 -3.17 -13.67
CA PHE A 44 -7.65 -3.28 -12.99
C PHE A 44 -8.76 -2.51 -13.71
N VAL A 45 -8.44 -1.64 -14.69
CA VAL A 45 -9.43 -0.85 -15.44
C VAL A 45 -10.13 -1.78 -16.45
N GLY A 46 -11.21 -2.40 -15.97
CA GLY A 46 -11.98 -3.44 -16.65
C GLY A 46 -12.83 -4.26 -15.67
N GLN A 47 -12.45 -4.25 -14.39
CA GLN A 47 -13.33 -4.61 -13.28
C GLN A 47 -14.06 -3.33 -12.87
N GLY A 48 -15.26 -3.14 -13.44
CA GLY A 48 -16.05 -1.92 -13.28
C GLY A 48 -16.13 -1.46 -11.82
N ALA A 49 -15.85 -0.17 -11.63
CA ALA A 49 -16.18 0.61 -10.44
C ALA A 49 -15.65 0.06 -9.10
N LEU A 50 -14.48 0.54 -8.69
CA LEU A 50 -14.32 0.83 -7.27
C LEU A 50 -15.17 2.08 -6.98
N ASP A 51 -16.47 1.86 -6.74
CA ASP A 51 -17.32 2.84 -6.08
C ASP A 51 -16.82 2.97 -4.64
N VAL A 52 -15.97 3.97 -4.38
CA VAL A 52 -15.54 4.40 -3.04
C VAL A 52 -15.86 5.86 -2.81
#